data_AF-A0A661JN06-F1
#
_entry.id   AF-A0A661JN06-F1
#
_cell.length_a   1.000
_cell.length_b   1.000
_cell.length_c   1.000
_cell.angle_alpha   90.00
_cell.angle_beta   90.00
_cell.angle_gamma   90.00
#
_symmetry.space_group_name_H-M   'P 1'
#
loop_
_entity.id
_entity.type
_entity.pdbx_description
1 polymer ?
#
loop_
_entity_poly.entity_id
_entity_poly.type
_entity_poly.pdbx_seq_one_letter_code
_entity_poly.pdbx_strand_id
1 'polypeptide(L)'
;MPLDRGLKPLNFKDRKMEGKGIVRKKRRSPRELLEEPTETELEIIREQAQALWRSGMKVEECLWELRELDREIEACKSRGALEEANRLINRFNELCDRARLYLHYLVVHREAVGFRRHPDLKRIYPIPRKKDLLEDAVRKDHHP
;
A
#
# COMPACT_ATOMS: atom_id res chain seq x y z
N MET A 1 -34.40 12.31 -47.08
CA MET A 1 -34.19 10.84 -47.12
C MET A 1 -34.00 10.36 -45.69
N PRO A 2 -34.99 9.63 -45.11
CA PRO A 2 -34.98 9.22 -43.71
C PRO A 2 -34.35 7.85 -43.48
N LEU A 3 -34.02 7.62 -42.20
CA LEU A 3 -33.39 6.47 -41.59
C LEU A 3 -34.32 5.25 -41.53
N ASP A 4 -33.81 4.05 -41.84
CA ASP A 4 -34.20 2.83 -41.13
C ASP A 4 -33.14 1.72 -41.34
N ARG A 5 -32.50 1.26 -40.26
CA ARG A 5 -31.61 0.08 -40.26
C ARG A 5 -32.17 -0.95 -39.29
N GLY A 6 -33.13 -1.74 -39.77
CA GLY A 6 -33.55 -2.99 -39.15
C GLY A 6 -32.48 -4.07 -39.33
N LEU A 7 -31.74 -4.37 -38.27
CA LEU A 7 -30.90 -5.57 -38.15
C LEU A 7 -31.80 -6.82 -38.08
N LYS A 8 -31.65 -7.74 -39.03
CA LYS A 8 -32.15 -9.12 -38.92
C LYS A 8 -31.07 -10.01 -38.26
N PRO A 9 -31.46 -11.00 -37.44
CA PRO A 9 -30.52 -11.74 -36.58
C PRO A 9 -29.73 -12.80 -37.35
N LEU A 10 -28.41 -12.85 -37.13
CA LEU A 10 -27.59 -14.00 -37.53
C LEU A 10 -27.86 -15.16 -36.55
N ASN A 11 -28.47 -16.22 -37.08
CA ASN A 11 -28.72 -17.47 -36.38
C ASN A 11 -27.39 -18.22 -36.19
N PHE A 12 -26.85 -18.24 -34.97
CA PHE A 12 -25.64 -18.96 -34.62
C PHE A 12 -26.02 -20.28 -33.93
N LYS A 13 -26.59 -21.20 -34.71
CA LYS A 13 -26.52 -22.63 -34.37
C LYS A 13 -25.36 -23.22 -35.17
N ASP A 14 -24.67 -24.13 -34.51
CA ASP A 14 -23.55 -24.94 -35.01
C ASP A 14 -22.16 -24.31 -34.93
N ARG A 15 -21.58 -24.40 -33.73
CA ARG A 15 -20.15 -24.76 -33.55
C ARG A 15 -19.98 -25.44 -32.18
N LYS A 16 -20.00 -26.77 -32.18
CA LYS A 16 -19.31 -27.57 -31.15
C LYS A 16 -17.81 -27.42 -31.38
N MET A 17 -17.10 -26.88 -30.40
CA MET A 17 -15.66 -27.12 -30.22
C MET A 17 -15.41 -27.26 -28.71
N GLU A 18 -14.84 -28.41 -28.37
CA GLU A 18 -14.50 -28.87 -27.04
C GLU A 18 -13.30 -28.11 -26.45
N GLY A 19 -13.21 -28.05 -25.13
CA GLY A 19 -11.92 -27.93 -24.45
C GLY A 19 -11.68 -26.68 -23.58
N LYS A 20 -11.60 -26.93 -22.27
CA LYS A 20 -11.04 -26.12 -21.17
C LYS A 20 -11.91 -24.95 -20.69
N GLY A 21 -12.66 -25.26 -19.63
CA GLY A 21 -13.52 -24.33 -18.89
C GLY A 21 -12.75 -23.11 -18.38
N ILE A 22 -13.00 -21.98 -19.00
CA ILE A 22 -12.90 -20.69 -18.32
C ILE A 22 -13.97 -20.74 -17.24
N VAL A 23 -13.57 -20.87 -15.96
CA VAL A 23 -14.48 -20.69 -14.83
C VAL A 23 -14.96 -19.25 -14.89
N ARG A 24 -16.06 -19.01 -15.61
CA ARG A 24 -16.79 -17.75 -15.55
C ARG A 24 -17.22 -17.63 -14.10
N LYS A 25 -16.57 -16.76 -13.31
CA LYS A 25 -17.08 -16.38 -11.99
C LYS A 25 -18.54 -16.02 -12.19
N LYS A 26 -19.44 -16.89 -11.73
CA LYS A 26 -20.89 -16.73 -11.86
C LYS A 26 -21.19 -15.36 -11.25
N ARG A 27 -21.62 -14.41 -12.07
CA ARG A 27 -22.10 -13.13 -11.56
C ARG A 27 -23.25 -13.49 -10.64
N ARG A 28 -23.13 -13.15 -9.35
CA ARG A 28 -24.20 -13.39 -8.39
C ARG A 28 -25.48 -12.78 -8.94
N SER A 29 -26.58 -13.52 -8.88
CA SER A 29 -27.87 -13.01 -9.33
C SER A 29 -28.24 -11.77 -8.50
N PRO A 30 -29.04 -10.82 -9.02
CA PRO A 30 -29.48 -9.67 -8.23
C PRO A 30 -30.13 -10.02 -6.88
N ARG A 31 -30.68 -11.24 -6.75
CA ARG A 31 -31.20 -11.80 -5.49
C ARG A 31 -30.09 -12.20 -4.49
N GLU A 32 -29.02 -12.83 -4.96
CA GLU A 32 -27.85 -13.23 -4.14
C GLU A 32 -27.01 -12.02 -3.67
N LEU A 33 -27.28 -10.82 -4.20
CA LEU A 33 -26.66 -9.57 -3.76
C LEU A 33 -27.45 -8.91 -2.60
N LEU A 34 -28.69 -9.35 -2.37
CA LEU A 34 -29.62 -8.83 -1.36
C LEU A 34 -29.76 -9.77 -0.15
N GLU A 35 -29.08 -10.91 -0.14
CA GLU A 35 -29.01 -11.80 1.01
C GLU A 35 -28.17 -11.12 2.10
N GLU A 36 -28.74 -10.99 3.30
CA GLU A 36 -28.01 -10.46 4.45
C GLU A 36 -26.82 -11.38 4.77
N PRO A 37 -25.63 -10.82 5.08
CA PRO A 37 -24.48 -11.63 5.43
C PRO A 37 -24.80 -12.48 6.66
N THR A 38 -24.41 -13.75 6.62
CA THR A 38 -24.49 -14.64 7.78
C THR A 38 -23.63 -14.12 8.94
N GLU A 39 -23.91 -14.56 10.16
CA GLU A 39 -23.13 -14.16 11.34
C GLU A 39 -21.62 -14.47 11.20
N THR A 40 -21.30 -15.65 10.66
CA THR A 40 -19.90 -16.04 10.37
C THR A 40 -19.27 -15.13 9.31
N GLU A 41 -20.00 -14.74 8.28
CA GLU A 41 -19.49 -13.79 7.28
C GLU A 41 -19.25 -12.40 7.90
N LEU A 42 -20.13 -11.94 8.80
CA LEU A 42 -19.93 -10.68 9.53
C LEU A 42 -18.69 -10.72 10.43
N GLU A 43 -18.42 -11.83 11.09
CA GLU A 43 -17.23 -12.01 11.91
C GLU A 43 -15.95 -11.94 11.05
N ILE A 44 -15.93 -12.65 9.91
CA ILE A 44 -14.81 -12.59 8.95
C ILE A 44 -14.59 -11.16 8.44
N ILE A 45 -15.66 -10.44 8.08
CA ILE A 45 -15.58 -9.06 7.60
C ILE A 45 -14.99 -8.14 8.68
N ARG A 46 -15.39 -8.31 9.95
CA ARG A 46 -14.85 -7.52 11.07
C ARG A 46 -13.37 -7.77 11.26
N GLU A 47 -12.93 -9.03 11.28
CA GLU A 47 -11.51 -9.38 11.43
C GLU A 47 -10.67 -8.81 10.28
N GLN A 48 -11.17 -8.92 9.05
CA GLN A 48 -10.53 -8.32 7.88
C GLN A 48 -10.43 -6.79 8.00
N ALA A 49 -11.49 -6.12 8.44
CA ALA A 49 -11.50 -4.67 8.65
C ALA A 49 -10.49 -4.25 9.73
N GLN A 50 -10.42 -4.99 10.85
CA GLN A 50 -9.47 -4.72 11.92
C GLN A 50 -8.01 -4.92 11.47
N ALA A 51 -7.72 -5.99 10.71
CA ALA A 51 -6.38 -6.22 10.17
C ALA A 51 -5.94 -5.08 9.25
N LEU A 52 -6.85 -4.63 8.36
CA LEU A 52 -6.61 -3.50 7.47
C LEU A 52 -6.31 -2.22 8.27
N TRP A 53 -7.17 -1.90 9.24
CA TRP A 53 -7.01 -0.75 10.12
C TRP A 53 -5.66 -0.75 10.84
N ARG A 54 -5.32 -1.86 11.51
CA ARG A 54 -4.06 -2.01 12.25
C ARG A 54 -2.85 -1.81 11.34
N SER A 55 -2.88 -2.33 10.11
CA SER A 55 -1.78 -2.14 9.16
C SER A 55 -1.64 -0.69 8.70
N GLY A 56 -2.75 0.01 8.46
CA GLY A 56 -2.74 1.45 8.13
C GLY A 56 -2.19 2.30 9.27
N MET A 57 -2.69 2.10 10.49
CA MET A 57 -2.24 2.79 11.70
C MET A 57 -0.73 2.68 11.90
N LYS A 58 -0.16 1.47 11.73
CA LYS A 58 1.28 1.26 11.88
C LYS A 58 2.12 2.05 10.87
N VAL A 59 1.63 2.24 9.66
CA VAL A 59 2.32 3.10 8.67
C VAL A 59 2.26 4.56 9.13
N GLU A 60 1.11 5.03 9.60
CA GLU A 60 0.93 6.40 10.09
C GLU A 60 1.79 6.71 11.32
N GLU A 61 1.85 5.78 12.27
CA GLU A 61 2.72 5.85 13.46
C GLU A 61 4.19 6.01 13.05
N CYS A 62 4.67 5.18 12.11
CA CYS A 62 6.03 5.30 11.61
C CYS A 62 6.28 6.67 10.94
N LEU A 63 5.34 7.16 10.13
CA LEU A 63 5.47 8.48 9.49
C LEU A 63 5.46 9.63 10.49
N TRP A 64 4.72 9.50 11.59
CA TRP A 64 4.74 10.47 12.67
C TRP A 64 6.09 10.47 13.40
N GLU A 65 6.58 9.31 13.80
CA GLU A 65 7.87 9.17 14.48
C GLU A 65 9.04 9.59 13.57
N LEU A 66 8.98 9.32 12.25
CA LEU A 66 9.95 9.83 11.29
C LEU A 66 10.03 11.36 11.27
N ARG A 67 8.89 12.06 11.42
CA ARG A 67 8.86 13.54 11.48
C ARG A 67 9.40 14.11 12.79
N GLU A 68 9.29 13.39 13.89
CA GLU A 68 9.94 13.77 15.16
C GLU A 68 11.45 13.55 15.05
N LEU A 69 11.89 12.36 14.62
CA LEU A 69 13.31 12.06 14.44
C LEU A 69 13.99 13.03 13.47
N ASP A 70 13.32 13.42 12.39
CA ASP A 70 13.85 14.42 11.46
C ASP A 70 14.16 15.76 12.15
N ARG A 71 13.24 16.24 13.00
CA ARG A 71 13.43 17.47 13.78
C ARG A 71 14.56 17.33 14.80
N GLU A 72 14.65 16.19 15.48
CA GLU A 72 15.72 15.92 16.45
C GLU A 72 17.09 15.85 15.77
N ILE A 73 17.18 15.21 14.60
CA ILE A 73 18.41 15.16 13.79
C ILE A 73 18.87 16.56 13.43
N GLU A 74 17.97 17.42 12.91
CA GLU A 74 18.32 18.80 12.54
C GLU A 74 18.71 19.65 13.76
N ALA A 75 18.10 19.42 14.92
CA ALA A 75 18.49 20.06 16.17
C ALA A 75 19.89 19.63 16.63
N CYS A 76 20.23 18.34 16.54
CA CYS A 76 21.57 17.82 16.86
C CYS A 76 22.63 18.35 15.90
N LYS A 77 22.35 18.39 14.60
CA LYS A 77 23.22 19.01 13.58
C LYS A 77 23.51 20.46 13.88
N SER A 78 22.48 21.24 14.21
CA SER A 78 22.61 22.67 14.53
C SER A 78 23.49 22.92 15.77
N ARG A 79 23.61 21.94 16.66
CA ARG A 79 24.45 22.00 17.87
C ARG A 79 25.84 21.37 17.68
N GLY A 80 26.16 20.86 16.49
CA GLY A 80 27.41 20.16 16.21
C GLY A 80 27.54 18.77 16.88
N ALA A 81 26.44 18.21 17.38
CA ALA A 81 26.42 16.90 18.04
C ALA A 81 26.33 15.76 17.00
N LEU A 82 27.39 15.57 16.21
CA LEU A 82 27.40 14.66 15.05
C LEU A 82 27.18 13.19 15.41
N GLU A 83 27.79 12.71 16.50
CA GLU A 83 27.59 11.33 16.96
C GLU A 83 26.13 11.05 17.31
N GLU A 84 25.48 11.98 18.02
CA GLU A 84 24.07 11.84 18.40
C GLU A 84 23.15 11.95 17.18
N ALA A 85 23.44 12.89 16.27
CA ALA A 85 22.73 12.99 14.99
C ALA A 85 22.85 11.67 14.19
N ASN A 86 24.03 11.04 14.16
CA ASN A 86 24.25 9.76 13.49
C ASN A 86 23.46 8.60 14.12
N ARG A 87 23.36 8.55 15.45
CA ARG A 87 22.49 7.58 16.15
C ARG A 87 21.03 7.76 15.76
N LEU A 88 20.55 9.01 15.72
CA LEU A 88 19.19 9.32 15.30
C LEU A 88 18.96 9.01 13.81
N ILE A 89 19.94 9.26 12.93
CA ILE A 89 19.90 8.90 11.51
C ILE A 89 19.76 7.38 11.34
N ASN A 90 20.50 6.58 12.10
CA ASN A 90 20.35 5.12 12.07
C ASN A 90 18.94 4.69 12.45
N ARG A 91 18.39 5.22 13.56
CA ARG A 91 17.01 4.95 13.98
C ARG A 91 15.99 5.38 12.92
N PHE A 92 16.19 6.55 12.32
CA PHE A 92 15.36 7.05 11.23
C PHE A 92 15.38 6.11 10.02
N ASN A 93 16.56 5.59 9.65
CA ASN A 93 16.73 4.69 8.52
C ASN A 93 16.08 3.32 8.77
N GLU A 94 16.20 2.78 9.98
CA GLU A 94 15.49 1.56 10.39
C GLU A 94 13.97 1.75 10.36
N LEU A 95 13.50 2.90 10.83
CA LEU A 95 12.08 3.22 10.84
C LEU A 95 11.52 3.40 9.41
N CYS A 96 12.32 3.93 8.48
CA CYS A 96 11.98 3.94 7.06
C CYS A 96 11.75 2.53 6.52
N ASP A 97 12.57 1.55 6.90
CA ASP A 97 12.40 0.15 6.48
C ASP A 97 11.14 -0.47 7.09
N ARG A 98 10.89 -0.20 8.38
CA ARG A 98 9.65 -0.62 9.05
C ARG A 98 8.41 -0.03 8.38
N ALA A 99 8.42 1.25 8.04
CA ALA A 99 7.32 1.91 7.33
C ALA A 99 7.06 1.25 5.96
N ARG A 100 8.12 0.91 5.22
CA ARG A 100 8.00 0.22 3.91
C ARG A 100 7.41 -1.18 4.08
N LEU A 101 7.81 -1.90 5.12
CA LEU A 101 7.27 -3.22 5.43
C LEU A 101 5.77 -3.14 5.77
N TYR A 102 5.35 -2.20 6.61
CA TYR A 102 3.94 -2.04 6.95
C TYR A 102 3.10 -1.57 5.76
N LEU A 103 3.66 -0.72 4.89
CA LEU A 103 3.01 -0.33 3.64
C LEU A 103 2.81 -1.54 2.72
N HIS A 104 3.79 -2.44 2.67
CA HIS A 104 3.64 -3.71 1.94
C HIS A 104 2.53 -4.59 2.53
N TYR A 105 2.47 -4.75 3.86
CA TYR A 105 1.39 -5.49 4.51
C TYR A 105 0.01 -4.89 4.24
N LEU A 106 -0.10 -3.56 4.25
CA LEU A 106 -1.34 -2.87 3.91
C LEU A 106 -1.79 -3.21 2.47
N VAL A 107 -0.88 -3.26 1.51
CA VAL A 107 -1.19 -3.69 0.13
C VAL A 107 -1.73 -5.12 0.12
N VAL A 108 -1.02 -6.06 0.77
CA VAL A 108 -1.42 -7.48 0.83
C VAL A 108 -2.81 -7.65 1.46
N HIS A 109 -3.09 -6.97 2.57
CA HIS A 109 -4.40 -7.05 3.21
C HIS A 109 -5.51 -6.46 2.33
N ARG A 110 -5.24 -5.37 1.61
CA ARG A 110 -6.20 -4.79 0.64
C ARG A 110 -6.49 -5.76 -0.50
N GLU A 111 -5.49 -6.46 -1.00
CA GLU A 111 -5.68 -7.47 -2.06
C GLU A 111 -6.47 -8.68 -1.57
N ALA A 112 -6.21 -9.14 -0.35
CA ALA A 112 -6.90 -10.27 0.27
C ALA A 112 -8.42 -10.02 0.42
N VAL A 113 -8.83 -8.77 0.68
CA VAL A 113 -10.24 -8.38 0.78
C VAL A 113 -10.85 -7.93 -0.57
N GLY A 114 -10.08 -8.00 -1.66
CA GLY A 114 -10.58 -7.82 -3.03
C GLY A 114 -10.32 -6.45 -3.68
N PHE A 115 -9.55 -5.55 -3.04
CA PHE A 115 -9.12 -4.30 -3.69
C PHE A 115 -8.03 -4.61 -4.74
N ARG A 116 -8.37 -4.47 -6.03
CA ARG A 116 -7.42 -4.67 -7.15
C ARG A 116 -6.84 -3.38 -7.72
N ARG A 117 -7.51 -2.25 -7.46
CA ARG A 117 -7.00 -0.93 -7.80
C ARG A 117 -6.48 -0.30 -6.52
N HIS A 118 -5.18 -0.10 -6.48
CA HIS A 118 -4.53 0.64 -5.41
C HIS A 118 -4.47 2.11 -5.85
N PRO A 119 -5.13 3.05 -5.16
CA PRO A 119 -4.73 4.46 -5.22
C PRO A 119 -3.23 4.54 -4.99
N ASP A 120 -2.56 5.56 -5.52
CA ASP A 120 -1.11 5.71 -5.33
C ASP A 120 -0.77 5.81 -3.84
N LEU A 121 -0.50 4.65 -3.23
CA LEU A 121 -0.27 4.52 -1.80
C LEU A 121 1.03 5.22 -1.39
N LYS A 122 1.97 5.41 -2.32
CA LYS A 122 3.19 6.20 -2.07
C LYS A 122 2.86 7.69 -1.94
N ARG A 123 1.79 8.15 -2.60
CA ARG A 123 1.27 9.52 -2.44
C ARG A 123 0.53 9.69 -1.11
N ILE A 124 -0.22 8.68 -0.68
CA ILE A 124 -0.98 8.71 0.59
C ILE A 124 -0.03 8.58 1.79
N TYR A 125 0.95 7.68 1.68
CA TYR A 125 1.95 7.39 2.71
C TYR A 125 3.35 7.71 2.18
N PRO A 126 3.73 9.00 2.16
CA PRO A 126 5.03 9.43 1.64
C PRO A 126 6.15 9.07 2.62
N ILE A 127 6.75 7.88 2.43
CA ILE A 127 7.91 7.46 3.22
C ILE A 127 9.17 8.17 2.70
N PRO A 128 9.92 8.89 3.54
CA PRO A 128 11.14 9.57 3.13
C PRO A 128 12.24 8.59 2.68
N ARG A 129 13.26 9.14 2.01
CA ARG A 129 14.48 8.40 1.69
C ARG A 129 15.35 8.30 2.95
N LYS A 130 16.18 7.25 3.00
CA LYS A 130 17.20 7.12 4.04
C LYS A 130 18.18 8.30 3.96
N LYS A 131 18.70 8.69 5.11
CA LYS A 131 19.73 9.73 5.24
C LYS A 131 21.10 9.07 5.36
N ASP A 132 22.11 9.72 4.78
CA ASP A 132 23.51 9.33 4.96
C ASP A 132 24.02 9.77 6.33
N LEU A 133 25.01 9.05 6.84
CA LEU A 133 25.70 9.42 8.07
C LEU A 133 26.56 10.67 7.83
N LEU A 134 26.68 11.47 8.87
CA LEU A 134 27.51 12.66 8.91
C LEU A 134 28.94 12.23 9.25
N GLU A 135 29.91 12.71 8.48
CA GLU A 135 31.33 12.53 8.78
C GLU A 135 31.83 13.66 9.67
N ASP A 136 32.70 13.34 10.62
CA ASP A 136 33.47 14.37 11.32
C ASP A 136 34.40 15.03 10.31
N ALA A 137 34.34 16.36 10.18
CA ALA A 137 35.20 17.14 9.28
C ALA A 137 36.71 17.05 9.62
N VAL A 138 37.12 16.17 10.54
CA VAL A 138 38.50 16.01 10.98
C VAL A 138 39.16 14.90 10.18
N ARG A 139 39.66 15.26 8.98
CA ARG A 139 40.90 14.76 8.33
C ARG A 139 40.85 14.93 6.81
N LYS A 140 40.77 16.17 6.31
CA LYS A 140 41.35 16.52 5.00
C LYS A 140 42.13 17.84 5.03
N ASP A 141 42.79 18.12 6.15
CA ASP A 141 43.94 19.03 6.14
C ASP A 141 45.21 18.19 5.97
N HIS A 142 45.41 17.65 4.76
CA HIS A 142 46.75 17.25 4.33
C HIS A 142 47.40 18.46 3.69
N HIS A 143 48.32 19.09 4.44
CA HIS A 143 49.42 19.90 3.92
C HIS A 143 50.69 19.30 4.56
N PRO A 144 51.78 19.03 3.81
CA PRO A 144 52.56 19.99 3.01
C PRO A 144 52.49 19.75 1.49
#